data_AF-A0A645BU93-F1
#
_entry.id   AF-A0A645BU93-F1
#
_cell.length_a   1.000
_cell.length_b   1.000
_cell.length_c   1.000
_cell.angle_alpha   90.00
_cell.angle_beta   90.00
_cell.angle_gamma   90.00
#
_symmetry.space_group_name_H-M   'P 1'
#
loop_
_entity.id
_entity.type
_entity.pdbx_description
1 polymer ?
#
loop_
_entity_poly.entity_id
_entity_poly.type
_entity_poly.pdbx_seq_one_letter_code
_entity_poly.pdbx_strand_id
1 'polypeptide(L)'
;MPSGACRSDKVASAATSLADLKTLLETKLAEAQEEYFALSTYIESIDDPFIRMIVQDRYINALPWEQIAANIGGGNTANSVRNVHWRYFKRIKS
;
A
#
# COMPACT_ATOMS: atom_id res chain seq x y z
N MET A 1 -48.30 13.00 -29.29
CA MET A 1 -46.86 12.80 -29.60
C MET A 1 -46.27 11.87 -28.56
N PRO A 2 -45.51 10.82 -28.92
CA PRO A 2 -45.16 9.77 -27.96
C PRO A 2 -43.98 10.20 -27.08
N SER A 3 -44.15 9.99 -25.78
CA SER A 3 -43.17 10.21 -24.72
C SER A 3 -42.13 9.08 -24.70
N GLY A 4 -41.03 9.25 -25.43
CA GLY A 4 -39.89 8.30 -25.44
C GLY A 4 -38.75 8.62 -24.46
N ALA A 5 -38.83 9.72 -23.71
CA ALA A 5 -37.70 10.30 -22.98
C ALA A 5 -37.31 9.56 -21.69
N CYS A 6 -38.26 8.96 -20.96
CA CYS A 6 -38.05 8.55 -19.57
C CYS A 6 -37.02 7.42 -19.34
N ARG A 7 -36.77 6.57 -20.34
CA ARG A 7 -35.81 5.46 -20.21
C ARG A 7 -34.38 5.87 -20.59
N SER A 8 -34.24 6.81 -21.52
CA SER A 8 -32.94 7.30 -21.99
C SER A 8 -32.21 8.09 -20.89
N ASP A 9 -32.96 8.92 -20.14
CA ASP A 9 -32.39 9.80 -19.12
C ASP A 9 -31.72 9.03 -17.98
N LYS A 10 -32.30 7.90 -17.57
CA LYS A 10 -31.74 7.04 -16.49
C LYS A 10 -30.48 6.30 -16.93
N VAL A 11 -30.41 5.90 -18.20
CA VAL A 11 -29.23 5.22 -18.75
C VAL A 11 -28.09 6.23 -18.92
N ALA A 12 -28.40 7.43 -19.41
CA ALA A 12 -27.43 8.53 -19.49
C ALA A 12 -26.87 8.91 -18.11
N SER A 13 -27.74 9.08 -17.10
CA SER A 13 -27.29 9.40 -15.74
C SER A 13 -26.42 8.31 -15.14
N ALA A 14 -26.76 7.04 -15.35
CA ALA A 14 -25.96 5.92 -14.88
C ALA A 14 -24.58 5.84 -15.58
N ALA A 15 -24.53 6.15 -16.88
CA ALA A 15 -23.28 6.20 -17.63
C ALA A 15 -22.35 7.32 -17.12
N THR A 16 -22.90 8.49 -16.79
CA THR A 16 -22.12 9.59 -16.18
C THR A 16 -21.55 9.17 -14.83
N SER A 17 -22.37 8.64 -13.92
CA SER A 17 -21.88 8.19 -12.61
C SER A 17 -20.83 7.09 -12.71
N LEU A 18 -20.95 6.20 -13.70
CA LEU A 18 -19.93 5.18 -13.95
C LEU A 18 -18.60 5.79 -14.40
N ALA A 19 -18.64 6.81 -15.27
CA ALA A 19 -17.44 7.52 -15.69
C ALA A 19 -16.76 8.21 -14.51
N ASP A 20 -17.53 8.90 -13.66
CA ASP A 20 -17.02 9.58 -12.46
C ASP A 20 -16.40 8.61 -11.44
N LEU A 21 -17.01 7.44 -11.26
CA LEU A 21 -16.45 6.41 -10.37
C LEU A 21 -15.17 5.81 -10.93
N LYS A 22 -15.08 5.64 -12.25
CA LYS A 22 -13.85 5.15 -12.90
C LYS A 22 -12.72 6.16 -12.76
N THR A 23 -12.98 7.45 -13.01
CA THR A 23 -11.95 8.49 -12.85
C THR A 23 -11.50 8.61 -11.39
N LEU A 24 -12.43 8.50 -10.43
CA LEU A 24 -12.08 8.45 -9.01
C LEU A 24 -11.19 7.25 -8.68
N LEU A 25 -11.51 6.07 -9.21
CA LEU A 25 -10.73 4.85 -9.00
C LEU A 25 -9.33 4.97 -9.61
N GLU A 26 -9.22 5.48 -10.83
CA GLU A 26 -7.94 5.73 -11.50
C GLU A 26 -7.08 6.72 -10.72
N THR A 27 -7.69 7.79 -10.21
CA THR A 27 -7.00 8.77 -9.34
C THR A 27 -6.47 8.09 -8.08
N LYS A 28 -7.29 7.27 -7.41
CA LYS A 28 -6.89 6.55 -6.20
C LYS A 28 -5.78 5.53 -6.46
N LEU A 29 -5.79 4.87 -7.61
CA LEU A 29 -4.71 3.98 -8.02
C LEU A 29 -3.41 4.73 -8.26
N ALA A 30 -3.46 5.89 -8.92
CA ALA A 30 -2.28 6.72 -9.15
C ALA A 30 -1.66 7.21 -7.82
N GLU A 31 -2.49 7.68 -6.89
CA GLU A 31 -2.06 8.06 -5.53
C GLU A 31 -1.36 6.87 -4.82
N ALA A 32 -1.98 5.68 -4.85
CA ALA A 32 -1.41 4.49 -4.23
C ALA A 32 -0.08 4.06 -4.88
N GLN A 33 0.08 4.23 -6.19
CA GLN A 33 1.33 3.96 -6.90
C GLN A 33 2.44 4.91 -6.50
N GLU A 34 2.13 6.20 -6.33
CA GLU A 34 3.09 7.20 -5.87
C GLU A 34 3.56 6.89 -4.44
N GLU A 35 2.63 6.56 -3.53
CA GLU A 35 2.97 6.12 -2.17
C GLU A 35 3.83 4.86 -2.16
N TYR A 36 3.47 3.87 -2.99
CA TYR A 36 4.25 2.64 -3.13
C TYR A 36 5.67 2.93 -3.63
N PHE A 37 5.83 3.81 -4.62
CA PHE A 37 7.14 4.18 -5.16
C PHE A 37 7.99 4.92 -4.11
N ALA A 38 7.39 5.84 -3.36
CA ALA A 38 8.06 6.55 -2.28
C ALA A 38 8.55 5.59 -1.18
N LEU A 39 7.71 4.65 -0.75
CA LEU A 39 8.08 3.61 0.22
C LEU A 39 9.17 2.69 -0.32
N SER A 40 9.05 2.24 -1.56
CA SER A 40 10.02 1.34 -2.20
C SER A 40 11.39 2.00 -2.32
N THR A 41 11.43 3.26 -2.77
CA THR A 41 12.67 4.04 -2.87
C THR A 41 13.32 4.21 -1.49
N TYR A 42 12.53 4.51 -0.46
CA TYR A 42 13.05 4.59 0.90
C TYR A 42 13.62 3.25 1.38
N ILE A 43 12.91 2.15 1.15
CA ILE A 43 13.36 0.80 1.52
C ILE A 43 14.66 0.44 0.80
N GLU A 44 14.75 0.70 -0.50
CA GLU A 44 15.96 0.43 -1.29
C GLU A 44 17.18 1.21 -0.80
N SER A 45 16.98 2.41 -0.25
CA SER A 45 18.04 3.24 0.34
C SER A 45 18.61 2.71 1.66
N ILE A 46 17.96 1.72 2.28
CA ILE A 46 18.43 1.13 3.56
C ILE A 46 19.63 0.23 3.30
N ASP A 47 20.81 0.61 3.80
CA ASP A 47 22.06 -0.15 3.61
C ASP A 47 22.02 -1.58 4.17
N ASP A 48 21.45 -1.76 5.37
CA ASP A 48 21.40 -3.06 6.03
C ASP A 48 20.33 -3.96 5.37
N PRO A 49 20.71 -5.06 4.69
CA PRO A 49 19.76 -5.91 3.99
C PRO A 49 18.77 -6.59 4.95
N PHE A 50 19.15 -6.83 6.20
CA PHE A 50 18.27 -7.40 7.21
C PHE A 50 17.17 -6.41 7.60
N ILE A 51 17.54 -5.14 7.85
CA ILE A 51 16.56 -4.07 8.11
C ILE A 51 15.67 -3.86 6.89
N ARG A 52 16.26 -3.81 5.69
CA ARG A 52 15.52 -3.63 4.43
C ARG A 52 14.40 -4.67 4.30
N MET A 53 14.71 -5.94 4.53
CA MET A 53 13.74 -7.02 4.47
C MET A 53 12.63 -6.88 5.54
N ILE A 54 12.99 -6.50 6.77
CA ILE A 54 12.02 -6.25 7.85
C ILE A 54 11.06 -5.11 7.48
N VAL A 55 11.58 -4.00 6.94
CA VAL A 55 10.78 -2.82 6.57
C VAL A 55 9.90 -3.14 5.35
N GLN A 56 10.42 -3.85 4.35
CA GLN A 56 9.64 -4.32 3.21
C GLN A 56 8.47 -5.20 3.64
N ASP A 57 8.73 -6.22 4.45
CA ASP A 57 7.67 -7.12 4.92
C ASP A 57 6.64 -6.39 5.80
N ARG A 58 7.08 -5.39 6.56
CA ARG A 58 6.20 -4.65 7.45
C ARG A 58 5.30 -3.65 6.73
N TYR A 59 5.82 -2.91 5.75
CA TYR A 59 5.12 -1.77 5.16
C TYR A 59 4.60 -2.02 3.75
N ILE A 60 5.28 -2.87 2.94
CA ILE A 60 4.77 -3.26 1.62
C ILE A 60 3.87 -4.49 1.75
N ASN A 61 4.35 -5.55 2.40
CA ASN A 61 3.60 -6.81 2.51
C ASN A 61 2.59 -6.82 3.67
N ALA A 62 2.59 -5.78 4.52
CA ALA A 62 1.70 -5.61 5.67
C ALA A 62 1.66 -6.82 6.63
N LEU A 63 2.78 -7.52 6.78
CA LEU A 63 2.82 -8.76 7.55
C LEU A 63 2.85 -8.52 9.07
N PRO A 64 2.24 -9.41 9.87
CA PRO A 64 2.42 -9.43 11.31
C PRO A 64 3.83 -9.91 11.67
N TRP A 65 4.36 -9.45 12.82
CA TRP A 65 5.76 -9.69 13.23
C TRP A 65 6.15 -11.17 13.29
N GLU A 66 5.20 -12.04 13.59
CA GLU A 66 5.34 -13.48 13.63
C GLU A 66 5.65 -14.04 12.23
N GLN A 67 4.95 -13.56 11.20
CA GLN A 67 5.21 -13.95 9.81
C GLN A 67 6.51 -13.34 9.30
N ILE A 68 6.85 -12.11 9.67
CA ILE A 68 8.14 -11.50 9.32
C ILE A 68 9.29 -12.35 9.90
N ALA A 69 9.21 -12.74 11.17
CA ALA A 69 10.22 -13.59 11.79
C ALA A 69 10.34 -14.96 11.11
N ALA A 70 9.21 -15.56 10.69
CA ALA A 70 9.19 -16.81 9.95
C ALA A 70 9.80 -16.68 8.54
N ASN A 71 9.47 -15.61 7.81
CA ASN A 71 9.99 -15.32 6.47
C ASN A 71 11.51 -15.10 6.47
N ILE A 72 12.00 -14.35 7.46
CA ILE A 72 13.43 -14.13 7.67
C ILE A 72 14.15 -15.42 8.05
N GLY A 73 13.52 -16.25 8.88
CA GLY A 73 14.09 -17.50 9.38
C GLY A 73 15.27 -17.27 10.35
N GLY A 74 16.16 -18.25 10.43
CA GLY A 74 17.40 -18.14 11.24
C GLY A 74 17.19 -18.13 12.76
N GLY A 75 16.06 -18.61 13.27
CA GLY A 75 15.75 -18.61 14.71
C GLY A 75 15.32 -17.25 15.27
N ASN A 76 14.94 -16.30 14.40
CA ASN A 76 14.42 -15.02 14.82
C ASN A 76 13.04 -15.16 15.50
N THR A 77 12.79 -14.32 16.51
CA THR A 77 11.48 -14.17 17.15
C THR A 77 10.83 -12.87 16.73
N ALA A 78 9.49 -12.82 16.75
CA ALA A 78 8.72 -11.60 16.48
C ALA A 78 9.20 -10.40 17.33
N ASN A 79 9.56 -10.65 18.60
CA ASN A 79 10.05 -9.60 19.48
C ASN A 79 11.45 -9.11 19.11
N SER A 80 12.35 -10.02 18.71
CA SER A 80 13.69 -9.66 18.22
C SER A 80 13.59 -8.76 16.99
N VAL A 81 12.80 -9.17 16.00
CA VAL A 81 12.57 -8.42 14.75
C VAL A 81 11.98 -7.04 15.03
N ARG A 82 10.96 -6.96 15.89
CA ARG A 82 10.35 -5.68 16.30
C ARG A 82 11.36 -4.75 16.98
N ASN A 83 12.22 -5.28 17.85
CA ASN A 83 13.24 -4.48 18.53
C ASN A 83 14.30 -3.96 17.56
N VAL A 84 14.71 -4.77 16.59
CA VAL A 84 15.63 -4.37 15.53
C VAL A 84 15.04 -3.23 14.71
N HIS A 85 13.79 -3.37 14.25
CA HIS A 85 13.03 -2.31 13.57
C HIS A 85 12.99 -1.01 14.39
N TRP A 86 12.58 -1.10 15.67
CA TRP A 86 12.46 0.08 16.53
C TRP A 86 13.80 0.81 16.73
N ARG A 87 14.88 0.06 16.94
CA ARG A 87 16.23 0.62 17.11
C ARG A 87 16.70 1.35 15.85
N TYR A 88 16.41 0.81 14.67
CA TYR A 88 16.73 1.45 13.40
C TYR A 88 16.05 2.81 13.27
N PHE A 89 14.72 2.87 13.42
CA PHE A 89 13.98 4.13 13.30
C PHE A 89 14.32 5.14 14.41
N LYS A 90 14.68 4.66 15.61
CA LYS A 90 15.17 5.53 16.67
C LYS A 90 16.50 6.21 16.32
N ARG A 91 17.40 5.50 15.62
CA ARG A 91 18.71 6.04 15.20
C ARG A 91 18.58 7.11 14.11
N ILE A 92 17.59 7.01 13.23
CA ILE A 92 17.35 8.00 12.16
C ILE A 92 16.78 9.31 12.70
N LYS A 93 16.00 9.24 13.79
CA LYS A 93 15.35 10.42 14.39
C LYS A 93 16.25 11.23 15.33
N SER A 94 17.48 10.79 15.58
CA SER A 94 18.46 11.44 16.46
C SER A 94 19.55 12.13 15.65
#